data_AF-A0A6B2G992-F1
#
_entry.id   AF-A0A6B2G992-F1
#
_cell.length_a   1.000
_cell.length_b   1.000
_cell.length_c   1.000
_cell.angle_alpha   90.00
_cell.angle_beta   90.00
_cell.angle_gamma   90.00
#
_symmetry.space_group_name_H-M   'P 1'
#
loop_
_entity.id
_entity.type
_entity.pdbx_description
1 polymer ?
#
loop_
_entity_poly.entity_id
_entity_poly.type
_entity_poly.pdbx_seq_one_letter_code
_entity_poly.pdbx_strand_id
1 'polypeptide(L)'
;MQNKWCFLFIALGMLSCSKQAFFNKYVSLNNDKWAINQPVNFDVEVTDTITPASIFITVRNTNLYPYSNLYLIVNSYFNHTISQIDTLEYEMADPSGRWLGSGFAEVKENKLVFKTNTNFPKKGAYRFSISHANRANGSLKGDEFLIGLTDVGMRIEYKK
;
A
#
# COMPACT_ATOMS: atom_id res chain seq x y z
N MET A 1 -12.54 59.72 -17.35
CA MET A 1 -13.37 58.91 -16.42
C MET A 1 -13.63 57.57 -17.08
N GLN A 2 -13.73 56.50 -16.28
CA GLN A 2 -14.05 55.10 -16.66
C GLN A 2 -12.85 54.29 -17.20
N ASN A 3 -12.47 53.11 -16.70
CA ASN A 3 -12.94 52.29 -15.58
C ASN A 3 -11.73 51.55 -14.97
N LYS A 4 -11.49 51.80 -13.68
CA LYS A 4 -10.79 50.88 -12.79
C LYS A 4 -11.81 49.84 -12.34
N TRP A 5 -11.78 48.61 -12.84
CA TRP A 5 -12.13 47.40 -12.09
C TRP A 5 -12.11 46.15 -12.97
N CYS A 6 -11.96 45.00 -12.30
CA CYS A 6 -12.07 43.64 -12.84
C CYS A 6 -10.82 42.99 -13.44
N PHE A 7 -9.68 43.05 -12.75
CA PHE A 7 -8.69 41.96 -12.81
C PHE A 7 -8.32 41.47 -11.39
N LEU A 8 -9.34 41.30 -10.55
CA LEU A 8 -9.19 40.72 -9.21
C LEU A 8 -10.09 39.49 -9.07
N PHE A 9 -9.90 38.46 -9.88
CA PHE A 9 -10.46 37.13 -9.61
C PHE A 9 -9.59 36.09 -10.30
N ILE A 10 -9.35 34.98 -9.62
CA ILE A 10 -8.50 33.84 -10.03
C ILE A 10 -7.06 33.93 -9.48
N ALA A 11 -6.98 34.01 -8.15
CA ALA A 11 -5.91 33.37 -7.39
C ALA A 11 -6.55 32.58 -6.25
N LEU A 12 -7.49 31.68 -6.56
CA LEU A 12 -7.82 30.60 -5.63
C LEU A 12 -6.65 29.62 -5.70
N GLY A 13 -5.67 29.85 -4.82
CA GLY A 13 -4.60 28.91 -4.55
C GLY A 13 -5.22 27.56 -4.21
N MET A 14 -4.91 26.55 -5.02
CA MET A 14 -5.20 25.16 -4.69
C MET A 14 -4.31 24.78 -3.51
N LEU A 15 -4.74 25.11 -2.29
CA LEU A 15 -4.20 24.51 -1.08
C LEU A 15 -4.73 23.08 -0.99
N SER A 16 -4.28 22.21 -1.90
CA SER A 16 -4.37 20.78 -1.70
C SER A 16 -3.32 20.42 -0.65
N CYS A 17 -3.70 20.51 0.63
CA CYS A 17 -2.93 19.93 1.71
C CYS A 17 -3.08 18.41 1.59
N SER A 18 -2.28 17.80 0.71
CA SER A 18 -2.14 16.35 0.72
C SER A 18 -1.70 15.96 2.13
N LYS A 19 -2.38 14.98 2.75
CA LYS A 19 -1.94 14.42 4.03
C LYS A 19 -0.56 13.82 3.78
N GLN A 20 0.49 14.55 4.18
CA GLN A 20 1.86 14.07 4.05
C GLN A 20 1.99 12.84 4.95
N ALA A 21 2.19 11.68 4.33
CA ALA A 21 2.44 10.46 5.07
C ALA A 21 3.82 10.55 5.71
N PHE A 22 3.94 10.01 6.93
CA PHE A 22 5.21 9.88 7.63
C PHE A 22 6.16 8.97 6.84
N PHE A 23 5.62 7.89 6.27
CA PHE A 23 6.35 6.98 5.41
C PHE A 23 5.51 6.69 4.17
N ASN A 24 6.11 6.71 2.99
CA ASN A 24 5.47 6.33 1.73
C ASN A 24 6.55 5.88 0.74
N LYS A 25 6.68 4.56 0.53
CA LYS A 25 7.64 3.99 -0.42
C LYS A 25 6.97 2.92 -1.27
N TYR A 26 7.45 2.78 -2.50
CA TYR A 26 7.06 1.75 -3.44
C TYR A 26 8.31 0.99 -3.89
N VAL A 27 8.14 -0.30 -4.16
CA VAL A 27 9.13 -1.18 -4.79
C VAL A 27 8.47 -1.75 -6.02
N SER A 28 9.06 -1.45 -7.18
CA SER A 28 8.61 -1.99 -8.45
C SER A 28 9.04 -3.44 -8.59
N LEU A 29 8.14 -4.26 -9.12
CA LEU A 29 8.35 -5.67 -9.36
C LEU A 29 8.89 -5.89 -10.76
N ASN A 30 9.82 -6.83 -10.91
CA ASN A 30 10.44 -7.11 -12.21
C ASN A 30 9.45 -7.84 -13.12
N ASN A 31 9.30 -7.35 -14.35
CA ASN A 31 8.44 -7.96 -15.39
C ASN A 31 6.99 -8.17 -14.94
N ASP A 32 6.48 -7.31 -14.07
CA ASP A 32 5.12 -7.38 -13.51
C ASP A 32 4.81 -8.73 -12.83
N LYS A 33 5.82 -9.33 -12.18
CA LYS A 33 5.71 -10.62 -11.49
C LYS A 33 6.24 -10.53 -10.07
N TRP A 34 5.45 -11.04 -9.12
CA TRP A 34 5.88 -11.20 -7.75
C TRP A 34 6.17 -12.67 -7.43
N ALA A 35 7.44 -13.02 -7.23
CA ALA A 35 7.83 -14.37 -6.82
C ALA A 35 7.51 -14.61 -5.33
N ILE A 36 6.97 -15.79 -4.99
CA ILE A 36 6.56 -16.15 -3.62
C ILE A 36 7.73 -16.14 -2.61
N ASN A 37 8.94 -16.40 -3.10
CA ASN A 37 10.17 -16.42 -2.30
C ASN A 37 10.93 -15.07 -2.32
N GLN A 38 10.35 -14.02 -2.92
CA GLN A 38 10.94 -12.68 -2.97
C GLN A 38 10.05 -11.68 -2.22
N PRO A 39 10.16 -11.63 -0.89
CA PRO A 39 9.40 -10.67 -0.12
C PRO A 39 9.87 -9.23 -0.40
N VAL A 40 8.94 -8.30 -0.37
CA VAL A 40 9.21 -6.86 -0.45
C VAL A 40 9.42 -6.32 0.96
N ASN A 41 10.56 -5.65 1.18
CA ASN A 41 10.97 -5.18 2.50
C ASN A 41 10.91 -3.66 2.60
N PHE A 42 10.33 -3.17 3.70
CA PHE A 42 10.28 -1.76 4.05
C PHE A 42 10.93 -1.52 5.41
N ASP A 43 11.99 -0.73 5.42
CA ASP A 43 12.67 -0.27 6.63
C ASP A 43 12.14 1.10 7.04
N VAL A 44 11.69 1.20 8.30
CA VAL A 44 11.03 2.39 8.88
C VAL A 44 11.69 2.72 10.21
N GLU A 45 12.19 3.95 10.35
CA GLU A 45 12.74 4.45 11.61
C GLU A 45 11.66 5.20 12.38
N VAL A 46 11.13 4.61 13.46
CA VAL A 46 10.01 5.18 14.22
C VAL A 46 10.51 6.03 15.38
N THR A 47 10.14 7.31 15.38
CA THR A 47 10.47 8.27 16.46
C THR A 47 9.28 8.64 17.36
N ASP A 48 8.04 8.47 16.86
CA ASP A 48 6.80 8.75 17.60
C ASP A 48 6.04 7.46 17.94
N THR A 49 5.85 7.24 19.25
CA THR A 49 5.15 6.10 19.84
C THR A 49 3.82 6.51 20.49
N ILE A 50 3.55 7.81 20.61
CA ILE A 50 2.40 8.36 21.33
C ILE A 50 1.23 8.57 20.37
N THR A 51 1.50 9.06 19.16
CA THR A 51 0.45 9.31 18.18
C THR A 51 0.03 8.00 17.50
N PRO A 52 -1.27 7.66 17.48
CA PRO A 52 -1.76 6.49 16.74
C PRO A 52 -1.47 6.63 15.25
N ALA A 53 -1.05 5.55 14.61
CA ALA A 53 -0.76 5.46 13.19
C ALA A 53 -1.75 4.55 12.47
N SER A 54 -1.94 4.79 11.17
CA SER A 54 -2.54 3.86 10.22
C SER A 54 -1.48 3.42 9.22
N ILE A 55 -1.36 2.11 9.04
CA ILE A 55 -0.40 1.46 8.16
C ILE A 55 -1.17 0.83 7.01
N PHE A 56 -0.77 1.15 5.80
CA PHE A 56 -1.37 0.67 4.56
C PHE A 56 -0.31 -0.04 3.73
N ILE A 57 -0.72 -1.09 3.05
CA ILE A 57 0.02 -1.71 1.96
C ILE A 57 -0.63 -1.21 0.67
N THR A 58 0.16 -0.73 -0.27
CA THR A 58 -0.34 -0.35 -1.59
C THR A 58 0.09 -1.41 -2.60
N VAL A 59 -0.81 -1.83 -3.48
CA VAL A 59 -0.49 -2.80 -4.53
C VAL A 59 -1.05 -2.27 -5.84
N ARG A 60 -0.21 -2.20 -6.86
CA ARG A 60 -0.62 -1.86 -8.22
C ARG A 60 -0.75 -3.12 -9.06
N ASN A 61 -1.93 -3.29 -9.63
CA ASN A 61 -2.24 -4.39 -10.53
C ASN A 61 -2.64 -3.89 -11.92
N THR A 62 -2.34 -4.70 -12.94
CA THR A 62 -2.85 -4.56 -14.30
C THR A 62 -4.05 -5.47 -14.52
N ASN A 63 -4.63 -5.42 -15.72
CA ASN A 63 -5.65 -6.38 -16.15
C ASN A 63 -5.13 -7.82 -16.33
N LEU A 64 -3.80 -8.03 -16.25
CA LEU A 64 -3.21 -9.37 -16.29
C LEU A 64 -3.30 -10.11 -14.95
N TYR A 65 -3.61 -9.42 -13.85
CA TYR A 65 -3.76 -10.06 -12.55
C TYR A 65 -4.99 -10.99 -12.56
N PRO A 66 -4.83 -12.30 -12.26
CA PRO A 66 -5.87 -13.29 -12.56
C PRO A 66 -6.88 -13.51 -11.41
N TYR A 67 -6.67 -12.88 -10.24
CA TYR A 67 -7.46 -13.14 -9.05
C TYR A 67 -8.36 -11.95 -8.69
N SER A 68 -9.53 -12.24 -8.12
CA SER A 68 -10.39 -11.22 -7.52
C SER A 68 -9.97 -10.85 -6.10
N ASN A 69 -9.04 -11.59 -5.49
CA ASN A 69 -8.51 -11.35 -4.15
C ASN A 69 -6.98 -11.45 -4.10
N LEU A 70 -6.38 -10.94 -3.03
CA LEU A 70 -4.94 -10.95 -2.77
C LEU A 70 -4.70 -11.39 -1.32
N TYR A 71 -3.86 -12.41 -1.15
CA TYR A 71 -3.41 -12.88 0.16
C TYR A 71 -1.98 -12.43 0.41
N LEU A 72 -1.74 -11.81 1.55
CA LEU A 72 -0.43 -11.35 1.97
C LEU A 72 -0.05 -11.94 3.33
N ILE A 73 1.23 -12.21 3.51
CA ILE A 73 1.85 -12.48 4.81
C ILE A 73 2.81 -11.35 5.10
N VAL A 74 2.61 -10.67 6.22
CA VAL A 74 3.46 -9.57 6.70
C VAL A 74 4.20 -10.01 7.95
N ASN A 75 5.52 -10.16 7.82
CA ASN A 75 6.41 -10.33 8.95
C ASN A 75 6.88 -8.95 9.42
N SER A 76 6.47 -8.55 10.61
CA SER A 76 6.92 -7.34 11.27
C SER A 76 8.12 -7.66 12.16
N TYR A 77 9.18 -6.86 12.07
CA TYR A 77 10.38 -6.98 12.86
C TYR A 77 10.61 -5.71 13.67
N PHE A 78 11.12 -5.87 14.89
CA PHE A 78 11.67 -4.79 15.70
C PHE A 78 13.08 -5.18 16.13
N ASN A 79 14.07 -4.34 15.83
CA ASN A 79 15.49 -4.63 16.09
C ASN A 79 15.93 -6.02 15.60
N HIS A 80 15.58 -6.35 14.34
CA HIS A 80 15.92 -7.61 13.66
C HIS A 80 15.25 -8.89 14.21
N THR A 81 14.40 -8.79 15.21
CA THR A 81 13.61 -9.92 15.72
C THR A 81 12.16 -9.82 15.23
N ILE A 82 11.58 -10.95 14.81
CA ILE A 82 10.16 -11.01 14.45
C ILE A 82 9.33 -10.62 15.68
N SER A 83 8.56 -9.55 15.54
CA SER A 83 7.63 -9.08 16.57
C SER A 83 6.21 -9.58 16.34
N GLN A 84 5.81 -9.75 15.07
CA GLN A 84 4.48 -10.19 14.70
C GLN A 84 4.46 -10.76 13.28
N ILE A 85 3.56 -11.72 13.05
CA ILE A 85 3.25 -12.26 11.73
C ILE A 85 1.74 -12.11 11.53
N ASP A 86 1.35 -11.47 10.43
CA ASP A 86 -0.04 -11.25 10.07
C ASP A 86 -0.34 -11.86 8.70
N THR A 87 -1.48 -12.54 8.59
CA THR A 87 -2.03 -13.00 7.31
C THR A 87 -3.22 -12.12 6.95
N LEU A 88 -3.20 -11.55 5.75
CA LEU A 88 -4.16 -10.56 5.28
C LEU A 88 -4.81 -11.06 4.00
N GLU A 89 -6.11 -10.84 3.86
CA GLU A 89 -6.86 -11.08 2.64
C GLU A 89 -7.54 -9.78 2.21
N TYR A 90 -7.48 -9.48 0.92
CA TYR A 90 -8.12 -8.32 0.34
C TYR A 90 -8.90 -8.69 -0.91
N GLU A 91 -10.10 -8.12 -1.03
CA GLU A 91 -10.79 -8.07 -2.32
C GLU A 91 -10.09 -7.05 -3.22
N MET A 92 -9.80 -7.47 -4.45
CA MET A 92 -9.18 -6.66 -5.49
C MET A 92 -10.21 -6.26 -6.55
N ALA A 93 -11.24 -7.09 -6.77
CA ALA A 93 -12.35 -6.84 -7.68
C ALA A 93 -13.71 -7.10 -7.02
N ASP A 94 -14.74 -6.40 -7.48
CA ASP A 94 -16.13 -6.67 -7.10
C ASP A 94 -16.68 -7.96 -7.77
N PRO A 95 -17.87 -8.45 -7.39
CA PRO A 95 -18.45 -9.66 -7.98
C PRO A 95 -18.71 -9.59 -9.50
N SER A 96 -18.71 -8.39 -10.10
CA SER A 96 -18.80 -8.21 -11.56
C SER A 96 -17.45 -8.29 -12.27
N GLY A 97 -16.35 -8.44 -11.50
CA GLY A 97 -14.97 -8.49 -12.01
C GLY A 97 -14.33 -7.11 -12.20
N ARG A 98 -14.98 -6.03 -11.75
CA ARG A 98 -14.42 -4.69 -11.84
C ARG A 98 -13.46 -4.44 -10.68
N TRP A 99 -12.24 -4.00 -10.99
CA TRP A 99 -11.22 -3.66 -9.99
C TRP A 99 -11.69 -2.56 -9.02
N LEU A 100 -11.45 -2.77 -7.73
CA LEU A 100 -11.79 -1.85 -6.63
C LEU A 100 -10.77 -0.70 -6.49
N GLY A 101 -9.54 -0.91 -6.96
CA GLY A 101 -8.48 0.08 -6.94
C GLY A 101 -8.73 1.29 -7.84
N SER A 102 -8.07 2.40 -7.54
CA SER A 102 -8.12 3.63 -8.33
C SER A 102 -6.92 3.72 -9.27
N GLY A 103 -7.08 4.26 -10.48
CA GLY A 103 -5.95 4.42 -11.39
C GLY A 103 -6.36 4.64 -12.84
N PHE A 104 -5.39 5.03 -13.67
CA PHE A 104 -5.59 5.34 -15.07
C PHE A 104 -5.39 4.12 -15.97
N ALA A 105 -6.22 3.99 -17.00
CA ALA A 105 -6.21 2.90 -17.96
C ALA A 105 -6.18 1.51 -17.26
N GLU A 106 -5.20 0.68 -17.60
CA GLU A 106 -5.07 -0.71 -17.17
C GLU A 106 -4.51 -0.87 -15.76
N VAL A 107 -3.85 0.15 -15.20
CA VAL A 107 -3.20 0.07 -13.88
C VAL A 107 -4.17 0.56 -12.80
N LYS A 108 -4.35 -0.25 -11.76
CA LYS A 108 -5.17 0.05 -10.58
C LYS A 108 -4.32 -0.05 -9.33
N GLU A 109 -4.33 1.03 -8.55
CA GLU A 109 -3.70 1.09 -7.24
C GLU A 109 -4.73 0.81 -6.15
N ASN A 110 -4.44 -0.20 -5.34
CA ASN A 110 -5.25 -0.61 -4.20
C ASN A 110 -4.55 -0.15 -2.93
N LYS A 111 -5.21 0.70 -2.13
CA LYS A 111 -4.74 1.11 -0.80
C LYS A 111 -5.36 0.17 0.24
N LEU A 112 -4.60 -0.86 0.61
CA LEU A 112 -5.03 -1.96 1.45
C LEU A 112 -4.70 -1.65 2.91
N VAL A 113 -5.70 -1.71 3.79
CA VAL A 113 -5.54 -1.42 5.22
C VAL A 113 -4.82 -2.57 5.90
N PHE A 114 -3.62 -2.33 6.45
CA PHE A 114 -2.92 -3.33 7.27
C PHE A 114 -3.25 -3.14 8.75
N LYS A 115 -3.06 -1.93 9.28
CA LYS A 115 -3.40 -1.59 10.68
C LYS A 115 -3.99 -0.20 10.76
N THR A 116 -4.96 0.01 11.64
CA THR A 116 -5.55 1.33 11.90
C THR A 116 -5.47 1.68 13.37
N ASN A 117 -5.30 2.98 13.65
CA ASN A 117 -5.30 3.53 15.00
C ASN A 117 -4.38 2.75 15.97
N THR A 118 -3.20 2.36 15.50
CA THR A 118 -2.23 1.54 16.24
C THR A 118 -1.03 2.37 16.65
N ASN A 119 -0.54 2.18 17.87
CA ASN A 119 0.67 2.83 18.35
C ASN A 119 1.88 1.92 18.12
N PHE A 120 3.01 2.51 17.74
CA PHE A 120 4.28 1.79 17.80
C PHE A 120 4.68 1.63 19.28
N PRO A 121 4.96 0.40 19.75
CA PRO A 121 5.21 0.16 21.16
C PRO A 121 6.56 0.74 21.63
N LYS A 122 7.53 0.89 20.73
CA LYS A 122 8.89 1.38 21.03
C LYS A 122 9.40 2.26 19.88
N LYS A 123 10.34 3.16 20.19
CA LYS A 123 11.10 3.90 19.19
C LYS A 123 12.20 3.00 18.62
N GLY A 124 12.55 3.20 17.36
CA GLY A 124 13.67 2.52 16.70
C GLY A 124 13.33 1.95 15.32
N ALA A 125 14.20 1.05 14.87
CA ALA A 125 14.12 0.45 13.54
C ALA A 125 13.08 -0.69 13.47
N TYR A 126 12.09 -0.48 12.61
CA TYR A 126 11.11 -1.48 12.22
C TYR A 126 11.38 -1.94 10.79
N ARG A 127 11.17 -3.23 10.53
CA ARG A 127 11.13 -3.78 9.17
C ARG A 127 9.80 -4.49 8.95
N PHE A 128 9.19 -4.24 7.81
CA PHE A 128 8.02 -4.99 7.34
C PHE A 128 8.41 -5.77 6.10
N SER A 129 8.37 -7.09 6.20
CA SER A 129 8.63 -8.00 5.09
C SER A 129 7.30 -8.57 4.61
N ILE A 130 6.90 -8.22 3.39
CA ILE A 130 5.62 -8.57 2.80
C ILE A 130 5.87 -9.64 1.74
N SER A 131 5.11 -10.72 1.79
CA SER A 131 5.08 -11.77 0.77
C SER A 131 3.64 -12.06 0.38
N HIS A 132 3.43 -12.56 -0.83
CA HIS A 132 2.11 -13.05 -1.23
C HIS A 132 1.93 -14.52 -0.83
N ALA A 133 0.68 -14.94 -0.68
CA ALA A 133 0.30 -16.31 -0.32
C ALA A 133 -0.87 -16.82 -1.17
N ASN A 134 -1.02 -16.29 -2.39
CA ASN A 134 -2.06 -16.70 -3.31
C ASN A 134 -1.83 -18.13 -3.82
N ARG A 135 -2.93 -18.80 -4.16
CA ARG A 135 -2.94 -20.10 -4.81
C ARG A 135 -4.15 -20.21 -5.71
N ALA A 136 -4.00 -20.92 -6.83
CA ALA A 136 -5.14 -21.33 -7.63
C ALA A 136 -6.11 -22.23 -6.84
N ASN A 137 -7.41 -22.11 -7.11
CA ASN A 137 -8.43 -22.98 -6.51
C ASN A 137 -8.15 -24.46 -6.82
N GLY A 138 -8.22 -25.30 -5.79
CA GLY A 138 -7.90 -26.73 -5.89
C GLY A 138 -6.41 -27.06 -5.86
N SER A 139 -5.51 -26.06 -5.84
CA SER A 139 -4.08 -26.29 -5.65
C SER A 139 -3.72 -26.43 -4.17
N LEU A 140 -2.88 -27.43 -3.86
CA LEU A 140 -2.24 -27.56 -2.54
C LEU A 140 -1.01 -26.65 -2.39
N LYS A 141 -0.45 -26.16 -3.50
CA LYS A 141 0.75 -25.31 -3.52
C LYS A 141 0.37 -23.86 -3.81
N GLY A 142 1.06 -22.93 -3.16
CA GLY A 142 1.02 -21.51 -3.50
C GLY A 142 1.57 -21.27 -4.91
N ASP A 143 1.09 -20.22 -5.55
CA ASP A 143 1.58 -19.82 -6.86
C ASP A 143 3.03 -19.37 -6.74
N GLU A 144 3.91 -19.85 -7.62
CA GLU A 144 5.31 -19.43 -7.60
C GLU A 144 5.45 -17.95 -7.97
N PHE A 145 4.62 -17.48 -8.90
CA PHE A 145 4.58 -16.10 -9.37
C PHE A 145 3.16 -15.57 -9.43
N LEU A 146 2.93 -14.39 -8.85
CA LEU A 146 1.76 -13.58 -9.14
C LEU A 146 2.06 -12.63 -10.29
N ILE A 147 1.41 -12.87 -11.43
CA ILE A 147 1.52 -12.03 -12.62
C ILE A 147 0.63 -10.79 -12.53
N GLY A 148 0.98 -9.74 -13.27
CA GLY A 148 0.17 -8.54 -13.39
C GLY A 148 0.25 -7.60 -12.19
N LEU A 149 1.19 -7.80 -11.27
CA LEU A 149 1.48 -6.87 -10.18
C LEU A 149 2.73 -6.07 -10.52
N THR A 150 2.62 -4.74 -10.58
CA THR A 150 3.72 -3.85 -11.03
C THR A 150 4.50 -3.30 -9.84
N ASP A 151 3.82 -3.02 -8.73
CA ASP A 151 4.44 -2.39 -7.56
C ASP A 151 3.78 -2.85 -6.26
N VAL A 152 4.59 -2.96 -5.22
CA VAL A 152 4.15 -3.08 -3.83
C VAL A 152 4.70 -1.88 -3.07
N GLY A 153 3.87 -1.22 -2.27
CA GLY A 153 4.26 -0.09 -1.45
C GLY A 153 3.77 -0.22 -0.02
N MET A 154 4.32 0.63 0.82
CA MET A 154 3.92 0.78 2.21
C MET A 154 3.80 2.25 2.54
N ARG A 155 2.72 2.57 3.24
CA ARG A 155 2.39 3.93 3.65
C ARG A 155 1.97 3.97 5.11
N ILE A 156 2.55 4.89 5.88
CA ILE A 156 2.26 5.09 7.30
C ILE A 156 1.84 6.53 7.51
N GLU A 157 0.67 6.71 8.13
CA GLU A 157 0.06 8.00 8.42
C GLU A 157 -0.23 8.11 9.92
N TYR A 158 0.34 9.10 10.60
CA TYR A 158 -0.06 9.43 11.98
C TYR A 158 -1.41 10.14 11.99
N LYS A 159 -2.25 9.83 12.98
CA LYS A 159 -3.53 10.49 13.23
C LYS A 159 -3.26 11.93 13.64
N LYS A 160 -3.91 12.87 12.96
CA LYS A 160 -3.88 14.29 13.31
C LYS A 160 -4.84 14.59 14.45
#